data_AF-Q7UQX4-F1
#
_entry.id   AF-Q7UQX4-F1
#
_cell.length_a   1.000
_cell.length_b   1.000
_cell.length_c   1.000
_cell.angle_alpha   90.00
_cell.angle_beta   90.00
_cell.angle_gamma   90.00
#
_symmetry.space_group_name_H-M   'P 1'
#
loop_
_entity.id
_entity.type
_entity.pdbx_description
1 polymer ?
#
loop_
_entity_poly.entity_id
_entity_poly.type
_entity_poly.pdbx_seq_one_letter_code
_entity_poly.pdbx_strand_id
1 'polypeptide(L)'
;MLECNVSRCGVFQRGVWKQLRCDSVMQGENMNDSFETAWEMGWREKIEDRLCDLGFDNVSSFLAAYPSLPMYQVARKLGPHVAAAQLTQLSFRDVKSREEFELAARDLLSRVLRSNLRKGWESGVHSMRMMAGARSEWLSAMEFRTGLQNMRPTALAIWSELESVSPPTGWLPRGSSDDILKQAVTSGAAKSNVNL
;
A
#
# COMPACT_ATOMS: atom_id res chain seq x y z
N MET A 1 24.69 -6.31 -8.03
CA MET A 1 23.87 -7.49 -7.68
C MET A 1 24.20 -7.83 -6.25
N LEU A 2 23.38 -7.39 -5.30
CA LEU A 2 23.52 -7.77 -3.89
C LEU A 2 22.57 -8.94 -3.68
N GLU A 3 23.16 -10.13 -3.51
CA GLU A 3 22.43 -11.35 -3.20
C GLU A 3 21.90 -11.27 -1.77
N CYS A 4 20.58 -11.41 -1.64
CA CYS A 4 19.92 -11.53 -0.34
C CYS A 4 20.36 -12.86 0.29
N ASN A 5 21.18 -12.80 1.34
CA ASN A 5 21.75 -13.98 1.98
C ASN A 5 20.69 -14.63 2.89
N VAL A 6 20.04 -15.67 2.35
CA VAL A 6 18.93 -16.45 2.95
C VAL A 6 19.31 -17.16 4.27
N SER A 7 20.56 -17.07 4.70
CA SER A 7 21.09 -17.81 5.86
C SER A 7 20.69 -17.25 7.24
N ARG A 8 19.89 -16.18 7.30
CA ARG A 8 19.50 -15.52 8.58
C ARG A 8 18.06 -15.72 9.02
N CYS A 9 17.22 -16.44 8.27
CA CYS A 9 15.87 -16.80 8.72
C CYS A 9 15.92 -17.92 9.77
N GLY A 10 16.14 -17.52 11.03
CA GLY A 10 16.11 -18.40 12.19
C GLY A 10 14.72 -19.00 12.42
N VAL A 11 14.72 -20.27 12.83
CA VAL A 11 13.54 -21.09 13.12
C VAL A 11 12.71 -20.48 14.26
N PHE A 12 11.42 -20.29 13.97
CA PHE A 12 10.39 -19.71 14.84
C PHE A 12 10.08 -20.60 16.06
N GLN A 13 10.46 -20.15 17.27
CA GLN A 13 9.84 -20.63 18.51
C GLN A 13 8.71 -19.69 18.93
N ARG A 14 7.50 -20.28 19.06
CA ARG A 14 6.28 -19.59 19.49
C ARG A 14 6.37 -19.23 20.97
N GLY A 15 6.23 -17.94 21.26
CA GLY A 15 5.50 -17.50 22.44
C GLY A 15 6.24 -16.54 23.36
N VAL A 16 6.20 -15.23 23.07
CA VAL A 16 6.17 -14.16 24.08
C VAL A 16 5.50 -12.92 23.47
N TRP A 17 4.17 -12.88 23.39
CA TRP A 17 3.40 -11.68 22.97
C TRP A 17 2.64 -11.03 24.13
N LYS A 18 3.22 -10.99 25.33
CA LYS A 18 2.50 -10.45 26.51
C LYS A 18 3.21 -9.39 27.36
N GLN A 19 4.47 -9.03 27.10
CA GLN A 19 5.21 -8.18 28.05
C GLN A 19 5.61 -6.78 27.55
N LEU A 20 5.26 -6.34 26.34
CA LEU A 20 5.66 -5.02 25.83
C LEU A 20 4.54 -3.96 25.86
N ARG A 21 3.50 -4.14 26.68
CA ARG A 21 2.30 -3.26 26.64
C ARG A 21 2.19 -2.22 27.77
N CYS A 22 3.25 -1.93 28.55
CA CYS A 22 3.15 -0.94 29.64
C CYS A 22 4.15 0.23 29.61
N ASP A 23 5.21 0.21 28.81
CA ASP A 23 6.26 1.25 28.95
C ASP A 23 6.18 2.42 27.96
N SER A 24 5.31 2.38 26.94
CA SER A 24 5.28 3.42 25.89
C SER A 24 4.40 4.65 26.19
N VAL A 25 3.88 4.80 27.42
CA VAL A 25 2.93 5.90 27.75
C VAL A 25 3.63 7.16 28.29
N MET A 26 4.96 7.17 28.49
CA MET A 26 5.65 8.29 29.16
C MET A 26 6.82 8.92 28.40
N GLN A 27 6.91 8.75 27.07
CA GLN A 27 7.80 9.58 26.25
C GLN A 27 6.94 10.46 25.36
N GLY A 28 6.98 11.77 25.64
CA GLY A 28 6.52 12.78 24.71
C GLY A 28 7.39 12.76 23.47
N GLU A 29 7.13 11.80 22.58
CA GLU A 29 7.71 11.78 21.24
C GLU A 29 7.20 13.03 20.53
N ASN A 30 8.12 13.96 20.27
CA ASN A 30 7.88 15.09 19.41
C ASN A 30 7.40 14.55 18.06
N MET A 31 6.13 14.79 17.73
CA MET A 31 5.51 14.35 16.47
C MET A 31 6.30 14.83 15.23
N ASN A 32 7.15 15.85 15.37
CA ASN A 32 8.05 16.39 14.34
C ASN A 32 9.29 15.53 14.07
N ASP A 33 9.74 14.70 15.02
CA ASP A 33 10.97 13.88 14.90
C ASP A 33 10.77 12.68 13.95
N SER A 34 9.52 12.21 13.84
CA SER A 34 9.14 11.09 12.96
C SER A 34 9.28 11.39 11.46
N PHE A 35 9.13 12.66 11.05
CA PHE A 35 9.15 13.03 9.63
C PHE A 35 10.58 13.19 9.11
N GLU A 36 11.47 13.79 9.91
CA GLU A 36 12.88 13.96 9.56
C GLU A 36 13.61 12.61 9.51
N THR A 37 13.32 11.72 10.47
CA THR A 37 13.93 10.38 10.53
C THR A 37 13.44 9.42 9.44
N ALA A 38 12.18 9.56 9.00
CA ALA A 38 11.62 8.67 7.98
C ALA A 38 12.39 8.76 6.66
N TRP A 39 12.79 9.95 6.23
CA TRP A 39 13.45 10.16 4.93
C TRP A 39 14.98 10.26 5.00
N GLU A 40 15.58 9.79 6.08
CA GLU A 40 17.03 9.68 6.19
C GLU A 40 17.63 8.86 5.04
N MET A 41 18.90 9.15 4.70
CA MET A 41 19.64 8.30 3.77
C MET A 41 19.62 6.85 4.26
N GLY A 42 19.43 5.91 3.33
CA GLY A 42 19.37 4.49 3.66
C GLY A 42 18.01 3.99 4.18
N TRP A 43 16.94 4.79 4.11
CA TRP A 43 15.63 4.36 4.62
C TRP A 43 15.08 3.09 3.97
N ARG A 44 15.46 2.81 2.70
CA ARG A 44 14.99 1.62 1.99
C ARG A 44 15.57 0.36 2.61
N GLU A 45 16.88 0.37 2.82
CA GLU A 45 17.66 -0.68 3.44
C GLU A 45 17.14 -0.94 4.86
N LYS A 46 16.86 0.13 5.63
CA LYS A 46 16.26 0.02 6.97
C LYS A 46 14.89 -0.68 6.94
N ILE A 47 14.05 -0.38 5.94
CA ILE A 47 12.74 -1.06 5.79
C ILE A 47 12.95 -2.52 5.39
N GLU A 48 13.87 -2.81 4.47
CA GLU A 48 14.18 -4.18 4.04
C GLU A 48 14.72 -5.04 5.18
N ASP A 49 15.67 -4.53 5.96
CA ASP A 49 16.18 -5.19 7.17
C ASP A 49 15.04 -5.47 8.15
N ARG A 50 14.14 -4.49 8.33
CA ARG A 50 12.99 -4.64 9.21
C ARG A 50 12.00 -5.69 8.72
N LEU A 51 11.81 -5.83 7.41
CA LEU A 51 10.98 -6.87 6.81
C LEU A 51 11.59 -8.25 7.06
N CYS A 52 12.90 -8.38 6.85
CA CYS A 52 13.66 -9.60 7.14
C CYS A 52 13.55 -10.01 8.61
N ASP A 53 13.72 -9.07 9.54
CA ASP A 53 13.55 -9.31 10.99
C ASP A 53 12.14 -9.83 11.35
N LEU A 54 11.14 -9.44 10.56
CA LEU A 54 9.75 -9.87 10.71
C LEU A 54 9.41 -11.15 9.93
N GLY A 55 10.39 -11.73 9.23
CA GLY A 55 10.25 -12.97 8.45
C GLY A 55 9.61 -12.78 7.08
N PHE A 56 9.73 -11.59 6.48
CA PHE A 56 9.24 -11.28 5.14
C PHE A 56 10.39 -11.06 4.17
N ASP A 57 10.33 -11.69 3.00
CA ASP A 57 11.39 -11.61 1.99
C ASP A 57 11.42 -10.26 1.26
N ASN A 58 10.27 -9.58 1.19
CA ASN A 58 10.11 -8.30 0.50
C ASN A 58 8.81 -7.59 0.91
N VAL A 59 8.66 -6.32 0.50
CA VAL A 59 7.46 -5.51 0.75
C VAL A 59 6.19 -6.20 0.27
N SER A 60 6.19 -6.82 -0.92
CA SER A 60 4.99 -7.45 -1.48
C SER A 60 4.49 -8.60 -0.59
N SER A 61 5.39 -9.44 -0.08
CA SER A 61 5.06 -10.52 0.86
C SER A 61 4.48 -9.99 2.18
N PHE A 62 5.02 -8.88 2.68
CA PHE A 62 4.51 -8.21 3.88
C PHE A 62 3.13 -7.58 3.66
N LEU A 63 2.92 -6.88 2.55
CA LEU A 63 1.63 -6.31 2.19
C LEU A 63 0.56 -7.40 2.02
N ALA A 64 0.94 -8.54 1.44
CA ALA A 64 0.06 -9.69 1.26
C ALA A 64 -0.41 -10.31 2.59
N ALA A 65 0.38 -10.24 3.66
CA ALA A 65 -0.02 -10.70 4.99
C ALA A 65 -1.06 -9.78 5.67
N TYR A 66 -1.22 -8.54 5.18
CA TYR A 66 -2.20 -7.58 5.67
C TYR A 66 -3.08 -7.08 4.52
N PRO A 67 -3.84 -7.97 3.86
CA PRO A 67 -4.62 -7.59 2.69
C PRO A 67 -5.60 -6.49 3.08
N SER A 68 -5.78 -5.49 2.21
CA SER A 68 -6.82 -4.48 2.37
C SER A 68 -6.71 -3.56 3.59
N LEU A 69 -5.66 -3.70 4.40
CA LEU A 69 -5.41 -2.79 5.50
C LEU A 69 -4.88 -1.46 4.94
N PRO A 70 -5.43 -0.29 5.32
CA PRO A 70 -4.95 0.99 4.80
C PRO A 70 -3.43 1.15 4.97
N MET A 71 -2.75 1.73 3.98
CA MET A 71 -1.28 1.75 3.91
C MET A 71 -0.63 2.34 5.18
N TYR A 72 -1.23 3.39 5.76
CA TYR A 72 -0.73 3.98 7.02
C TYR A 72 -0.80 3.02 8.22
N GLN A 73 -1.79 2.12 8.26
CA GLN A 73 -1.89 1.13 9.32
C GLN A 73 -0.89 0.00 9.14
N VAL A 74 -0.57 -0.35 7.88
CA VAL A 74 0.48 -1.33 7.57
C VAL A 74 1.86 -0.75 7.90
N ALA A 75 2.11 0.50 7.55
CA ALA A 75 3.35 1.20 7.89
C ALA A 75 3.62 1.21 9.40
N ARG A 76 2.59 1.49 10.22
CA ARG A 76 2.67 1.42 11.69
C ARG A 76 3.07 0.06 12.24
N LYS A 77 2.89 -1.03 11.49
CA LYS A 77 3.33 -2.38 11.91
C LYS A 77 4.83 -2.59 11.73
N LEU A 78 5.49 -1.83 10.86
CA LEU A 78 6.94 -1.87 10.69
C LEU A 78 7.65 -1.00 11.72
N GLY A 79 7.06 0.15 12.05
CA GLY A 79 7.55 1.03 13.11
C GLY A 79 7.01 2.46 12.97
N PRO A 80 7.27 3.32 13.97
CA PRO A 80 6.84 4.72 13.96
C PRO A 80 7.54 5.57 12.88
N HIS A 81 8.73 5.17 12.44
CA HIS A 81 9.53 5.90 11.43
C HIS A 81 9.30 5.42 9.99
N VAL A 82 8.25 4.63 9.74
CA VAL A 82 7.91 4.16 8.39
C VAL A 82 6.69 4.92 7.87
N ALA A 83 6.88 5.66 6.79
CA ALA A 83 5.81 6.38 6.13
C ALA A 83 5.05 5.48 5.15
N ALA A 84 3.74 5.70 5.01
CA ALA A 84 2.92 5.00 4.02
C ALA A 84 3.44 5.19 2.59
N ALA A 85 3.94 6.39 2.27
CA ALA A 85 4.49 6.70 0.95
C ALA A 85 5.74 5.88 0.63
N GLN A 86 6.57 5.54 1.62
CA GLN A 86 7.75 4.70 1.44
C GLN A 86 7.36 3.28 1.06
N LEU A 87 6.33 2.72 1.70
CA LEU A 87 5.80 1.41 1.34
C LEU A 87 5.16 1.40 -0.05
N THR A 88 4.43 2.45 -0.41
CA THR A 88 3.92 2.61 -1.77
C THR A 88 5.08 2.66 -2.78
N GLN A 89 6.16 3.37 -2.48
CA GLN A 89 7.29 3.43 -3.40
C GLN A 89 7.98 2.06 -3.53
N LEU A 90 8.22 1.37 -2.42
CA LEU A 90 8.83 0.05 -2.43
C LEU A 90 7.96 -1.02 -3.10
N SER A 91 6.63 -0.92 -3.01
CA SER A 91 5.74 -1.90 -3.67
C SER A 91 5.74 -1.80 -5.20
N PHE A 92 6.25 -0.69 -5.76
CA PHE A 92 6.38 -0.49 -7.21
C PHE A 92 7.83 -0.49 -7.70
N ARG A 93 8.83 -0.54 -6.81
CA ARG A 93 10.26 -0.42 -7.15
C ARG A 93 10.71 -1.48 -8.16
N ASP A 94 10.31 -2.73 -7.93
CA ASP A 94 10.79 -3.88 -8.70
C ASP A 94 9.77 -4.41 -9.71
N VAL A 95 8.72 -3.63 -9.98
CA VAL A 95 7.72 -3.96 -11.00
C VAL A 95 8.36 -3.85 -12.38
N LYS A 96 8.48 -4.98 -13.07
CA LYS A 96 9.13 -5.09 -14.39
C LYS A 96 8.19 -5.57 -15.48
N SER A 97 7.02 -6.08 -15.08
CA SER A 97 6.02 -6.59 -15.99
C SER A 97 4.66 -5.93 -15.76
N ARG A 98 3.85 -5.94 -16.81
CA ARG A 98 2.48 -5.46 -16.74
C ARG A 98 1.66 -6.21 -15.69
N GLU A 99 1.88 -7.50 -15.53
CA GLU A 99 1.16 -8.31 -14.55
C GLU A 99 1.50 -7.90 -13.11
N GLU A 100 2.78 -7.68 -12.80
CA GLU A 100 3.23 -7.17 -11.51
C GLU A 100 2.68 -5.77 -11.23
N PHE A 101 2.68 -4.89 -12.24
CA PHE A 101 2.07 -3.56 -12.14
C PHE A 101 0.59 -3.67 -11.79
N GLU A 102 -0.16 -4.48 -12.55
CA GLU A 102 -1.58 -4.66 -12.31
C GLU A 102 -1.84 -5.24 -10.91
N LEU A 103 -1.01 -6.16 -10.42
CA LEU A 103 -1.12 -6.68 -9.05
C LEU A 103 -0.88 -5.60 -7.99
N ALA A 104 0.20 -4.81 -8.12
CA ALA A 104 0.53 -3.74 -7.20
C ALA A 104 -0.52 -2.61 -7.22
N ALA A 105 -1.00 -2.23 -8.41
CA ALA A 105 -2.07 -1.25 -8.59
C ALA A 105 -3.38 -1.70 -7.94
N ARG A 106 -3.77 -2.98 -8.08
CA ARG A 106 -4.95 -3.55 -7.41
C ARG A 106 -4.81 -3.51 -5.89
N ASP A 107 -3.66 -3.89 -5.36
CA ASP A 107 -3.41 -3.83 -3.91
C ASP A 107 -3.50 -2.39 -3.38
N LEU A 108 -2.82 -1.44 -4.04
CA LEU A 108 -2.84 -0.03 -3.68
C LEU A 108 -4.27 0.55 -3.73
N LEU A 109 -4.98 0.33 -4.84
CA LEU A 109 -6.35 0.83 -5.03
C LEU A 109 -7.30 0.26 -3.97
N SER A 110 -7.18 -1.04 -3.65
CA SER A 110 -7.95 -1.67 -2.58
C SER A 110 -7.77 -0.96 -1.24
N ARG A 111 -6.52 -0.65 -0.87
CA ARG A 111 -6.19 0.06 0.38
C ARG A 111 -6.71 1.50 0.39
N VAL A 112 -6.61 2.21 -0.73
CA VAL A 112 -7.13 3.58 -0.87
C VAL A 112 -8.65 3.60 -0.71
N LEU A 113 -9.36 2.70 -1.40
CA LEU A 113 -10.81 2.58 -1.30
C LEU A 113 -11.24 2.28 0.14
N ARG A 114 -10.55 1.38 0.84
CA ARG A 114 -10.88 1.06 2.24
C ARG A 114 -10.52 2.14 3.25
N SER A 115 -9.50 2.94 2.96
CA SER A 115 -9.13 4.10 3.79
C SER A 115 -10.25 5.16 3.79
N ASN A 116 -10.83 5.41 2.60
CA ASN A 116 -11.78 6.50 2.38
C ASN A 116 -13.25 6.05 2.46
N LEU A 117 -13.60 4.91 1.87
CA LEU A 117 -14.98 4.44 1.72
C LEU A 117 -15.39 3.50 2.85
N ARG A 118 -15.39 3.97 4.10
CA ARG A 118 -15.64 3.11 5.28
C ARG A 118 -16.97 2.33 5.26
N LYS A 119 -17.98 2.85 4.54
CA LYS A 119 -19.30 2.21 4.36
C LYS A 119 -19.46 1.51 3.01
N GLY A 120 -18.41 1.52 2.19
CA GLY A 120 -18.39 0.99 0.83
C GLY A 120 -18.82 1.96 -0.25
N TRP A 121 -18.76 1.47 -1.48
CA TRP A 121 -19.02 2.22 -2.72
C TRP A 121 -20.41 2.84 -2.70
N GLU A 122 -20.51 4.12 -3.07
CA GLU A 122 -21.77 4.89 -3.11
C GLU A 122 -22.63 4.82 -1.84
N SER A 123 -22.05 4.45 -0.70
CA SER A 123 -22.81 4.15 0.51
C SER A 123 -22.76 5.28 1.54
N GLY A 124 -23.94 5.72 1.96
CA GLY A 124 -24.14 6.72 3.02
C GLY A 124 -24.21 8.17 2.54
N VAL A 125 -24.57 9.06 3.47
CA VAL A 125 -24.91 10.48 3.20
C VAL A 125 -23.77 11.28 2.56
N HIS A 126 -22.52 10.90 2.79
CA HIS A 126 -21.34 11.59 2.27
C HIS A 126 -20.60 10.78 1.20
N SER A 127 -21.28 9.81 0.56
CA SER A 127 -20.66 8.89 -0.40
C SER A 127 -19.90 9.62 -1.52
N MET A 128 -20.51 10.63 -2.14
CA MET A 128 -19.88 11.45 -3.19
C MET A 128 -18.58 12.11 -2.71
N ARG A 129 -18.58 12.71 -1.51
CA ARG A 129 -17.37 13.34 -0.94
C ARG A 129 -16.29 12.30 -0.65
N MET A 130 -16.66 11.14 -0.12
CA MET A 130 -15.71 10.06 0.20
C MET A 130 -15.12 9.45 -1.07
N MET A 131 -15.90 9.31 -2.14
CA MET A 131 -15.43 8.87 -3.45
C MET A 131 -14.47 9.88 -4.09
N ALA A 132 -14.78 11.18 -4.01
CA ALA A 132 -13.86 12.21 -4.45
C ALA A 132 -12.54 12.15 -3.68
N GLY A 133 -12.58 11.95 -2.35
CA GLY A 133 -11.38 11.75 -1.53
C GLY A 133 -10.57 10.52 -1.93
N ALA A 134 -11.24 9.38 -2.14
CA ALA A 134 -10.60 8.17 -2.63
C ALA A 134 -9.94 8.36 -4.00
N ARG A 135 -10.63 9.03 -4.94
CA ARG A 135 -10.08 9.37 -6.26
C ARG A 135 -8.84 10.24 -6.13
N SER A 136 -8.92 11.32 -5.35
CA SER A 136 -7.79 12.22 -5.14
C SER A 136 -6.59 11.50 -4.53
N GLU A 137 -6.79 10.70 -3.48
CA GLU A 137 -5.71 9.92 -2.87
C GLU A 137 -5.09 8.92 -3.84
N TRP A 138 -5.91 8.21 -4.63
CA TRP A 138 -5.44 7.29 -5.67
C TRP A 138 -4.57 7.98 -6.70
N LEU A 139 -5.04 9.10 -7.27
CA LEU A 139 -4.29 9.86 -8.27
C LEU A 139 -2.97 10.38 -7.69
N SER A 140 -2.99 10.95 -6.48
CA SER A 140 -1.77 11.43 -5.83
C SER A 140 -0.79 10.31 -5.50
N ALA A 141 -1.28 9.13 -5.08
CA ALA A 141 -0.41 7.99 -4.81
C ALA A 141 0.26 7.50 -6.09
N MET A 142 -0.51 7.33 -7.17
CA MET A 142 0.02 6.87 -8.46
C MET A 142 1.04 7.86 -9.04
N GLU A 143 0.74 9.15 -8.98
CA GLU A 143 1.56 10.21 -9.60
C GLU A 143 2.83 10.52 -8.81
N PHE A 144 2.78 10.51 -7.48
CA PHE A 144 3.88 11.04 -6.65
C PHE A 144 4.52 10.02 -5.71
N ARG A 145 3.91 8.86 -5.47
CA ARG A 145 4.37 7.92 -4.42
C ARG A 145 4.83 6.56 -4.95
N THR A 146 4.49 6.19 -6.17
CA THR A 146 4.95 4.91 -6.78
C THR A 146 6.41 4.97 -7.20
N GLY A 147 6.94 6.17 -7.48
CA GLY A 147 8.27 6.35 -8.10
C GLY A 147 8.27 6.12 -9.61
N LEU A 148 7.14 5.73 -10.20
CA LEU A 148 6.96 5.61 -11.65
C LEU A 148 6.63 6.97 -12.26
N GLN A 149 7.15 7.23 -13.46
CA GLN A 149 6.94 8.50 -14.15
C GLN A 149 5.64 8.50 -14.96
N ASN A 150 4.99 9.67 -15.08
CA ASN A 150 3.83 9.89 -15.95
C ASN A 150 2.65 8.93 -15.70
N MET A 151 2.41 8.54 -14.44
CA MET A 151 1.34 7.58 -14.10
C MET A 151 -0.06 8.17 -14.00
N ARG A 152 -0.20 9.49 -14.06
CA ARG A 152 -1.51 10.17 -13.94
C ARG A 152 -2.53 9.71 -15.00
N PRO A 153 -2.21 9.60 -16.31
CA PRO A 153 -3.15 9.11 -17.31
C PRO A 153 -3.61 7.68 -17.03
N THR A 154 -2.69 6.78 -16.65
CA THR A 154 -3.01 5.41 -16.24
C THR A 154 -3.95 5.38 -15.04
N ALA A 155 -3.65 6.17 -14.01
CA ALA A 155 -4.47 6.24 -12.81
C ALA A 155 -5.90 6.75 -13.11
N LEU A 156 -6.03 7.72 -14.00
CA LEU A 156 -7.33 8.22 -14.48
C LEU A 156 -8.09 7.15 -15.28
N ALA A 157 -7.42 6.44 -16.18
CA ALA A 157 -8.03 5.37 -16.96
C ALA A 157 -8.57 4.27 -16.05
N ILE A 158 -7.76 3.79 -15.10
CA ILE A 158 -8.18 2.78 -14.11
C ILE A 158 -9.37 3.27 -13.29
N TRP A 159 -9.36 4.52 -12.81
CA TRP A 159 -10.48 5.06 -12.04
C TRP A 159 -11.76 5.16 -12.90
N SER A 160 -11.64 5.60 -14.15
CA SER A 160 -12.77 5.66 -15.09
C SER A 160 -13.36 4.28 -15.37
N GLU A 161 -12.52 3.25 -15.48
CA GLU A 161 -13.01 1.87 -15.62
C GLU A 161 -13.72 1.40 -14.36
N LEU A 162 -13.20 1.74 -13.16
CA LEU A 162 -13.86 1.40 -11.92
C LEU A 162 -15.26 2.03 -11.83
N GLU A 163 -15.41 3.30 -12.21
CA GLU A 163 -16.71 3.97 -12.30
C GLU A 163 -17.62 3.30 -13.34
N SER A 164 -17.08 2.92 -14.50
CA SER A 164 -17.83 2.24 -15.58
C SER A 164 -18.36 0.86 -15.18
N VAL A 165 -17.55 0.06 -14.45
CA VAL A 165 -17.96 -1.25 -13.94
C VAL A 165 -19.11 -1.15 -12.93
N SER A 166 -19.37 0.05 -12.39
CA SER A 166 -20.49 0.35 -11.48
C SER A 166 -20.56 -0.62 -10.29
N PRO A 167 -19.58 -0.59 -9.37
CA PRO A 167 -19.57 -1.49 -8.23
C PRO A 167 -20.87 -1.40 -7.40
N PRO A 168 -21.38 -2.52 -6.86
CA PRO A 168 -22.61 -2.50 -6.08
C PRO A 168 -22.52 -1.54 -4.89
N THR A 169 -23.63 -0.87 -4.54
CA THR A 169 -23.67 -0.03 -3.34
C THR A 169 -23.25 -0.82 -2.10
N GLY A 170 -22.32 -0.27 -1.32
CA GLY A 170 -21.74 -0.93 -0.15
C GLY A 170 -20.59 -1.89 -0.46
N TRP A 171 -20.22 -2.09 -1.72
CA TRP A 171 -19.06 -2.90 -2.08
C TRP A 171 -17.76 -2.29 -1.52
N LEU A 172 -16.91 -3.18 -1.00
CA LEU A 172 -15.53 -2.89 -0.66
C LEU A 172 -14.65 -4.05 -1.08
N PRO A 173 -13.51 -3.78 -1.72
CA PRO A 173 -12.59 -4.85 -2.06
C PRO A 173 -12.04 -5.51 -0.79
N ARG A 174 -11.79 -6.82 -0.88
CA ARG A 174 -11.14 -7.61 0.18
C ARG A 174 -9.66 -7.80 -0.04
N GLY A 175 -9.14 -7.47 -1.21
CA GLY A 175 -7.71 -7.48 -1.52
C GLY A 175 -7.47 -7.25 -3.01
N SER A 176 -6.26 -7.56 -3.48
CA SER A 176 -5.86 -7.45 -4.88
C SER A 176 -6.51 -8.51 -5.80
N SER A 177 -7.08 -9.57 -5.23
CA SER A 177 -7.81 -10.62 -5.94
C SER A 177 -9.28 -10.29 -6.20
N ASP A 178 -9.74 -9.08 -5.87
CA ASP A 178 -11.12 -8.67 -6.13
C ASP A 178 -11.39 -8.55 -7.65
N ASP A 179 -12.48 -9.15 -8.12
CA ASP A 179 -12.78 -9.25 -9.54
C ASP A 179 -13.10 -7.89 -10.18
N ILE A 180 -13.78 -6.99 -9.46
CA ILE A 180 -14.09 -5.63 -9.93
C ILE A 180 -12.78 -4.85 -10.09
N LEU A 181 -11.88 -4.96 -9.11
CA LEU A 181 -10.55 -4.33 -9.21
C LEU A 181 -9.73 -4.92 -10.35
N LYS A 182 -9.77 -6.25 -10.53
CA LYS A 182 -9.08 -6.92 -11.64
C LYS A 182 -9.56 -6.38 -12.98
N GLN A 183 -10.86 -6.33 -13.19
CA GLN A 183 -11.44 -5.80 -14.42
C GLN A 183 -11.06 -4.33 -14.66
N ALA A 184 -11.22 -3.47 -13.65
CA ALA A 184 -10.95 -2.05 -13.80
C ALA A 184 -9.45 -1.76 -14.07
N VAL A 185 -8.55 -2.43 -13.33
CA VAL A 185 -7.12 -2.22 -13.47
C VAL A 185 -6.60 -2.75 -14.80
N THR A 186 -6.96 -3.97 -15.20
CA THR A 186 -6.51 -4.54 -16.47
C THR A 186 -7.01 -3.72 -17.67
N SER A 187 -8.28 -3.32 -17.66
CA SER A 187 -8.86 -2.49 -18.74
C SER A 187 -8.26 -1.09 -18.76
N GLY A 188 -8.07 -0.47 -17.60
CA GLY A 188 -7.50 0.88 -17.50
C GLY A 188 -6.04 0.93 -17.91
N ALA A 189 -5.23 -0.04 -17.44
CA ALA A 189 -3.82 -0.16 -17.80
C ALA A 189 -3.63 -0.46 -19.30
N ALA A 190 -4.54 -1.21 -19.92
CA ALA A 190 -4.51 -1.47 -21.36
C ALA A 190 -4.65 -0.17 -22.18
N LYS A 191 -5.44 0.79 -21.69
CA LYS A 191 -5.76 2.04 -22.40
C LYS A 191 -4.65 3.08 -22.33
N SER A 192 -3.71 2.96 -21.39
CA SER A 192 -2.77 4.03 -21.07
C SER A 192 -1.31 3.77 -21.47
N ASN A 193 -1.01 2.72 -22.24
CA ASN A 193 0.36 2.35 -22.68
C ASN A 193 1.39 2.50 -21.55
N VAL A 194 1.18 1.75 -20.47
CA VAL A 194 2.09 1.77 -19.31
C VAL A 194 3.50 1.35 -19.78
N ASN A 195 4.44 2.29 -19.70
CA ASN A 195 5.85 2.05 -20.00
C ASN A 195 6.54 1.70 -18.67
N LEU A 196 6.86 0.42 -18.49
CA LEU A 196 7.49 -0.14 -17.28
C LEU A 196 8.99 -0.32 -17.50
#